data_AF-A0A0G0S3F4-F1
#
_entry.id   AF-A0A0G0S3F4-F1
#
_cell.length_a   1.000
_cell.length_b   1.000
_cell.length_c   1.000
_cell.angle_alpha   90.00
_cell.angle_beta   90.00
_cell.angle_gamma   90.00
#
_symmetry.space_group_name_H-M   'P 1'
#
loop_
_entity.id
_entity.type
_entity.pdbx_description
1 polymer ?
#
loop_
_entity_poly.entity_id
_entity_poly.type
_entity_poly.pdbx_seq_one_letter_code
_entity_poly.pdbx_strand_id
1 'polypeptide(L)' 'MTPITIPKKIVQNDDLVIIPKMEYEFLLRRNNTNETEMNPTLKNALKRAKRNLKLGKLMSYEEVGRKLGFKN' A
#
# COMPACT_ATOMS: atom_id res chain seq x y z
N MET A 1 -16.72 -15.49 28.12
CA MET A 1 -17.07 -14.67 26.94
C MET A 1 -17.51 -13.31 27.46
N THR A 2 -16.75 -12.25 27.21
CA THR A 2 -17.08 -10.92 27.76
C THR A 2 -18.05 -10.23 26.80
N PRO A 3 -19.23 -9.78 27.26
CA PRO A 3 -20.16 -9.05 26.40
C PRO A 3 -19.59 -7.68 26.03
N ILE A 4 -19.54 -7.38 24.73
CA ILE A 4 -19.20 -6.06 24.21
C ILE A 4 -20.52 -5.34 23.90
N THR A 5 -20.76 -4.20 24.55
CA THR A 5 -21.96 -3.40 24.35
C THR A 5 -21.63 -2.17 23.51
N ILE A 6 -22.43 -1.92 22.47
CA ILE A 6 -22.28 -0.74 21.61
C ILE A 6 -23.45 0.21 21.92
N PRO A 7 -23.19 1.46 22.34
CA PRO A 7 -24.24 2.44 22.58
C PRO A 7 -25.07 2.72 21.31
N LYS A 8 -26.40 2.63 21.42
CA LYS A 8 -27.34 2.87 20.30
C LYS A 8 -27.17 4.23 19.61
N LYS A 9 -26.65 5.23 20.32
CA LYS A 9 -26.39 6.57 19.76
C LYS A 9 -25.30 6.56 18.68
N ILE A 10 -24.36 5.62 18.73
CA ILE A 10 -23.24 5.52 17.79
C ILE A 10 -23.68 4.83 16.47
N VAL A 11 -24.73 4.01 16.52
CA VAL A 11 -25.23 3.18 15.41
C VAL A 11 -26.15 3.96 14.46
N GLN A 12 -26.45 5.23 14.74
CA GLN A 12 -27.61 5.91 14.12
C GLN A 12 -27.58 6.00 12.59
N ASN A 13 -26.40 5.98 11.96
CA ASN A 13 -26.27 6.26 10.54
C ASN A 13 -25.51 5.21 9.72
N ASP A 14 -24.91 4.18 10.32
CA ASP A 14 -24.03 3.24 9.60
C ASP A 14 -23.93 1.85 10.27
N ASP A 15 -23.51 0.87 9.46
CA ASP A 15 -23.12 -0.45 9.93
C ASP A 15 -21.80 -0.39 10.71
N LEU A 16 -21.74 -1.11 11.83
CA LEU A 16 -20.56 -1.16 12.69
C LEU A 16 -19.88 -2.53 12.62
N VAL A 17 -18.55 -2.51 12.54
CA VAL A 17 -17.73 -3.72 12.53
C VAL A 17 -16.78 -3.70 13.72
N ILE A 18 -16.72 -4.80 14.47
CA ILE A 18 -15.78 -4.97 15.56
C ILE A 18 -14.52 -5.63 15.00
N ILE A 19 -13.38 -4.99 15.20
CA ILE A 19 -12.07 -5.54 14.84
C ILE A 19 -11.10 -5.47 16.02
N PRO A 20 -10.11 -6.38 16.09
CA PRO A 20 -9.03 -6.27 17.04
C PRO A 20 -8.26 -4.95 16.91
N LYS A 21 -7.79 -4.42 18.05
CA LYS A 21 -7.01 -3.16 18.09
C LYS A 21 -5.82 -3.18 17.13
N MET A 22 -5.07 -4.28 17.09
CA MET A 22 -3.90 -4.41 16.20
C MET A 22 -4.28 -4.30 14.71
N GLU A 23 -5.44 -4.86 14.33
CA GLU A 23 -5.92 -4.80 12.95
C GLU A 23 -6.37 -3.39 12.59
N TYR A 24 -7.06 -2.69 13.50
CA TYR A 24 -7.42 -1.29 13.33
C TYR A 24 -6.19 -0.39 13.12
N GLU A 25 -5.16 -0.55 13.94
CA GLU A 25 -3.92 0.22 13.83
C GLU A 25 -3.16 -0.08 12.53
N PHE A 26 -3.18 -1.33 12.07
CA PHE A 26 -2.62 -1.71 10.78
C PHE A 26 -3.34 -1.02 9.62
N LEU A 27 -4.68 -1.02 9.62
CA LEU A 27 -5.49 -0.37 8.57
C LEU A 27 -5.29 1.15 8.55
N LEU A 28 -5.18 1.79 9.72
CA LEU A 28 -4.87 3.22 9.82
C LEU A 28 -3.51 3.56 9.21
N ARG A 29 -2.47 2.75 9.47
CA ARG A 29 -1.15 2.95 8.86
C ARG A 29 -1.18 2.77 7.35
N ARG A 30 -1.98 1.83 6.85
CA ARG A 30 -2.16 1.60 5.41
C ARG A 30 -2.85 2.78 4.72
N ASN A 31 -3.87 3.38 5.33
CA ASN A 31 -4.54 4.55 4.75
C ASN A 31 -3.64 5.79 4.61
N ASN A 32 -2.53 5.85 5.34
CA ASN A 32 -1.52 6.90 5.19
C ASN A 32 -0.50 6.65 4.07
N THR A 33 -0.54 5.50 3.39
CA THR A 33 0.17 5.37 2.12
C THR A 33 -0.65 6.09 1.05
N ASN A 34 -0.10 7.16 0.47
CA ASN A 34 -0.67 7.82 -0.69
C ASN A 34 -0.86 6.78 -1.81
N GLU A 35 -2.05 6.18 -1.90
CA GLU A 35 -2.41 5.29 -2.98
C GLU A 35 -2.30 6.11 -4.27
N THR A 36 -1.22 5.89 -5.02
CA THR A 36 -0.98 6.66 -6.23
C THR A 36 -2.03 6.25 -7.26
N GLU A 37 -2.79 7.22 -7.77
CA GLU A 37 -3.75 6.95 -8.83
C GLU A 37 -3.06 6.26 -10.01
N MET A 38 -3.55 5.08 -10.36
CA MET A 38 -2.87 4.21 -11.30
C MET A 38 -3.21 4.61 -12.74
N ASN A 39 -2.48 5.59 -13.27
CA ASN A 39 -2.52 6.01 -14.69
C ASN A 39 -2.11 4.83 -15.62
N PRO A 40 -2.69 4.72 -16.84
CA PRO A 40 -2.22 3.81 -17.88
C PRO A 40 -0.70 3.70 -18.07
N THR A 41 0.04 4.82 -17.99
CA THR A 41 1.51 4.83 -18.10
C THR A 41 2.16 4.08 -16.95
N LEU A 42 1.69 4.30 -15.71
CA LEU A 42 2.17 3.62 -14.52
C LEU A 42 1.85 2.12 -14.56
N LYS A 43 0.65 1.74 -15.02
CA LYS A 43 0.27 0.33 -15.23
C LYS A 43 1.24 -0.38 -16.19
N ASN A 44 1.55 0.27 -17.31
CA ASN A 44 2.47 -0.27 -18.31
C ASN A 44 3.90 -0.37 -17.78
N ALA A 45 4.37 0.65 -17.05
CA ALA A 45 5.68 0.63 -16.40
C ALA A 45 5.77 -0.52 -15.38
N LEU A 46 4.73 -0.72 -14.55
CA LEU A 46 4.67 -1.81 -13.58
C LEU A 46 4.67 -3.19 -14.26
N LYS A 47 3.90 -3.36 -15.35
CA LYS A 47 3.89 -4.60 -16.13
C LYS A 47 5.28 -4.91 -16.71
N ARG A 48 5.99 -3.89 -17.21
CA ARG A 48 7.36 -4.02 -17.70
C ARG A 48 8.33 -4.38 -16.56
N ALA A 49 8.22 -3.72 -15.41
CA ALA A 49 9.06 -4.00 -14.25
C ALA A 49 8.88 -5.45 -13.78
N LYS A 50 7.64 -5.94 -13.64
CA LYS A 50 7.35 -7.34 -13.30
C LYS A 50 7.95 -8.34 -14.29
N ARG A 51 7.83 -8.05 -15.59
CA ARG A 51 8.43 -8.88 -16.64
C ARG A 51 9.96 -8.92 -16.54
N ASN A 52 10.59 -7.76 -16.34
CA ASN A 52 12.04 -7.66 -16.21
C ASN A 52 12.55 -8.41 -14.98
N LEU A 53 11.87 -8.30 -13.83
CA LEU A 53 12.17 -9.04 -12.62
C LEU A 53 12.12 -10.56 -12.85
N LYS A 54 11.06 -11.06 -13.51
CA LYS A 54 10.94 -12.49 -13.85
C LYS A 54 12.07 -12.99 -14.77
N LEU A 55 12.59 -12.12 -15.64
CA LEU A 55 13.69 -12.42 -16.54
C LEU A 55 15.08 -12.18 -15.92
N GLY A 56 15.17 -11.81 -14.63
CA GLY A 56 16.42 -11.46 -13.98
C GLY A 56 17.07 -10.17 -14.51
N LYS A 57 16.33 -9.36 -15.28
CA LYS A 57 16.81 -8.10 -15.86
C LYS A 57 16.69 -6.97 -14.83
N LEU A 58 17.57 -7.01 -13.83
CA LEU A 58 17.70 -6.00 -12.80
C LEU A 58 18.89 -5.08 -13.09
N MET A 59 18.90 -3.91 -12.47
CA MET A 59 20.06 -3.02 -12.48
C MET A 59 20.64 -2.97 -11.07
N SER A 60 21.97 -3.01 -10.97
CA SER A 60 22.65 -2.77 -9.69
C SER A 60 22.51 -1.31 -9.27
N TYR A 61 22.74 -1.03 -8.00
CA TYR A 61 22.69 0.33 -7.48
C TYR A 61 23.64 1.28 -8.23
N GLU A 62 24.86 0.82 -8.53
CA GLU A 62 25.85 1.58 -9.31
C GLU A 62 25.38 1.85 -10.74
N GLU A 63 24.75 0.87 -11.38
CA GLU A 63 24.19 1.03 -12.73
C GLU A 63 23.05 2.04 -12.77
N VAL A 64 22.22 2.05 -11.72
CA VAL A 64 21.16 3.05 -11.55
C VAL A 64 21.77 4.43 -11.34
N GLY A 65 22.75 4.57 -10.45
CA GLY A 65 23.47 5.82 -10.20
C GLY A 65 24.07 6.41 -11.48
N ARG A 66 24.79 5.60 -12.25
CA ARG A 66 25.38 6.00 -13.52
C ARG A 66 24.35 6.43 -14.55
N LYS A 67 23.22 5.72 -14.68
CA LYS A 67 22.18 6.04 -15.67
C LYS A 67 21.37 7.29 -15.31
N LEU A 68 21.18 7.54 -14.02
CA LEU A 68 20.48 8.72 -13.53
C LEU A 68 21.39 9.95 -13.40
N GLY A 69 22.70 9.78 -13.67
CA GLY A 69 23.67 10.87 -13.62
C GLY A 69 24.07 11.28 -12.21
N PHE A 70 23.80 10.43 -11.20
CA PHE A 70 24.34 10.62 -9.86
C PHE A 70 25.84 10.28 -9.91
N LYS A 71 26.68 11.32 -9.91
CA LYS A 71 28.10 11.20 -9.55
C LYS A 71 28.18 11.28 -8.03
N ASN A 72 28.74 10.25 -7.40
CA ASN A 72 29.30 10.38 -6.06
C ASN A 72 30.52 11.31 -6.11
#